data_AF-R8W4A6-F1
#
_entry.id   AF-R8W4A6-F1
#
_cell.length_a   1.000
_cell.length_b   1.000
_cell.length_c   1.000
_cell.angle_alpha   90.00
_cell.angle_beta   90.00
_cell.angle_gamma   90.00
#
_symmetry.space_group_name_H-M   'P 1'
#
loop_
_entity.id
_entity.type
_entity.pdbx_description
1 polymer ?
#
loop_
_entity_poly.entity_id
_entity_poly.type
_entity_poly.pdbx_seq_one_letter_code
_entity_poly.pdbx_strand_id
1 'polypeptide(L)'
;MDMSELIERTKQNIWQAISDYGKHTDQTSVMDDCTANFVNQLASDSCYAKQELRELFSKSPVWDANLDALVINGTRTHDPDPDRIYSLGTDILSEAIYRTDNRNLIYEAIRFFYDPNYEEQGIAAIKQLAPKAYAPNKKKSRVFKALCQALGVADETAGSDFQRLYAQFADELTSKKIGFKLYVSINPAHFITMSNPKGDHRGTTLTSCHSFNSTEYEYNNGCTGYARDKVSFIAFTVADPADKETLNNRKTTRQVFAYKPGNGLLLQSRMYNTSGGVYGASEDSKLYRDLIQREISMLENVPNLWKTYPTVGEKSFCVERGDGFGGYPDWEYENFDGKVSIRADHEEDFRSLVVGSYGLCVSCGCETSYGVYCEDCKDGRGGNYCECCEGYVDEELYSVRDRRGNWIEVCEDCRDENFAYCECCGEYWPNDCITEIDDRYYCDSCRDEYCSECYECEDYHHTDNMTEVVNARGDEVLVCEDCRDRYYEQCEGCGEYHIREEMTFVTLRDGDHAYVCEDCMDSYEICPHCDTMIERCEDGTCPECGAVIDEKEEDEAV
;
A
#
# COMPACT_ATOMS: atom_id res chain seq x y z
N MET A 1 27.50 -7.39 8.36
CA MET A 1 26.30 -6.55 8.48
C MET A 1 25.28 -7.37 9.23
N ASP A 2 24.72 -6.81 10.30
CA ASP A 2 23.67 -7.49 11.06
C ASP A 2 22.38 -7.59 10.22
N MET A 3 21.51 -8.56 10.52
CA MET A 3 20.25 -8.74 9.79
C MET A 3 19.35 -7.49 9.90
N SER A 4 19.33 -6.83 11.06
CA SER A 4 18.54 -5.62 11.28
C SER A 4 19.00 -4.47 10.37
N GLU A 5 20.32 -4.29 10.24
CA GLU A 5 20.94 -3.28 9.37
C GLU A 5 20.69 -3.59 7.88
N LEU A 6 20.74 -4.88 7.50
CA LEU A 6 20.41 -5.32 6.16
C LEU A 6 18.94 -5.02 5.80
N ILE A 7 18.02 -5.32 6.72
CA ILE A 7 16.59 -5.06 6.55
C ILE A 7 16.35 -3.56 6.36
N GLU A 8 16.93 -2.72 7.22
CA GLU A 8 16.74 -1.26 7.14
C GLU A 8 17.27 -0.67 5.82
N ARG A 9 18.45 -1.09 5.39
CA ARG A 9 18.99 -0.72 4.08
C ARG A 9 18.10 -1.20 2.93
N THR A 10 17.50 -2.38 3.07
CA THR A 10 16.61 -2.94 2.06
C THR A 10 15.31 -2.13 1.97
N LYS A 11 14.76 -1.67 3.08
CA LYS A 11 13.61 -0.74 3.09
C LYS A 11 13.94 0.55 2.36
N GLN A 12 15.12 1.13 2.62
CA GLN A 12 15.57 2.35 1.94
C GLN A 12 15.68 2.14 0.42
N ASN A 13 16.22 1.00 -0.01
CA ASN A 13 16.30 0.65 -1.43
C ASN A 13 14.91 0.50 -2.07
N ILE A 14 13.94 -0.11 -1.37
CA ILE A 14 12.57 -0.25 -1.85
C ILE A 14 11.91 1.12 -2.00
N TRP A 15 11.99 1.99 -0.99
CA TRP A 15 11.43 3.35 -1.07
C TRP A 15 12.08 4.18 -2.19
N GLN A 16 13.40 4.11 -2.33
CA GLN A 16 14.09 4.78 -3.42
C GLN A 16 13.62 4.27 -4.78
N ALA A 17 13.45 2.95 -4.93
CA ALA A 17 12.96 2.38 -6.17
C ALA A 17 11.52 2.81 -6.49
N ILE A 18 10.62 2.88 -5.50
CA ILE A 18 9.25 3.40 -5.68
C ILE A 18 9.30 4.86 -6.16
N SER A 19 10.10 5.70 -5.51
CA SER A 19 10.30 7.11 -5.89
C SER A 19 10.87 7.25 -7.31
N ASP A 20 11.93 6.52 -7.64
CA ASP A 20 12.56 6.55 -8.96
C ASP A 20 11.58 6.08 -10.05
N TYR A 21 10.78 5.07 -9.75
CA TYR A 21 9.80 4.50 -10.67
C TYR A 21 8.70 5.51 -11.04
N GLY A 22 8.24 6.29 -10.06
CA GLY A 22 7.20 7.31 -10.25
C GLY A 22 7.64 8.62 -10.84
N LYS A 23 8.94 8.93 -10.76
CA LYS A 23 9.49 10.24 -11.13
C LYS A 23 9.14 10.71 -12.54
N HIS A 24 8.95 9.77 -13.46
CA HIS A 24 8.77 10.07 -14.88
C HIS A 24 7.45 9.58 -15.48
N THR A 25 6.43 9.31 -14.67
CA THR A 25 5.11 8.88 -15.13
C THR A 25 4.00 9.59 -14.36
N ASP A 26 2.87 9.82 -15.02
CA ASP A 26 1.66 10.33 -14.36
C ASP A 26 0.80 9.18 -13.76
N GLN A 27 1.16 7.92 -14.01
CA GLN A 27 0.46 6.75 -13.47
C GLN A 27 1.09 6.36 -12.13
N THR A 28 0.70 7.05 -11.06
CA THR A 28 1.33 6.89 -9.73
C THR A 28 0.50 6.16 -8.69
N SER A 29 -0.81 5.96 -8.92
CA SER A 29 -1.76 5.35 -7.96
C SER A 29 -1.20 4.18 -7.11
N VAL A 30 -0.64 3.14 -7.74
CA VAL A 30 -0.09 1.98 -7.02
C VAL A 30 1.07 2.36 -6.08
N MET A 31 1.92 3.32 -6.48
CA MET A 31 2.99 3.81 -5.62
C MET A 31 2.47 4.70 -4.50
N ASP A 32 1.43 5.50 -4.77
CA ASP A 32 0.79 6.35 -3.77
C ASP A 32 0.11 5.49 -2.68
N ASP A 33 -0.36 4.30 -3.04
CA ASP A 33 -0.93 3.30 -2.13
C ASP A 33 0.12 2.44 -1.40
N CYS A 34 1.41 2.58 -1.71
CA CYS A 34 2.45 1.80 -1.03
C CYS A 34 2.63 2.23 0.41
N THR A 35 2.46 1.31 1.36
CA THR A 35 2.57 1.61 2.80
C THR A 35 3.88 1.13 3.42
N ALA A 36 4.14 1.58 4.65
CA ALA A 36 5.23 1.06 5.47
C ALA A 36 5.07 -0.44 5.77
N ASN A 37 3.84 -0.97 5.89
CA ASN A 37 3.59 -2.39 6.13
C ASN A 37 4.10 -3.24 4.97
N PHE A 38 3.75 -2.87 3.74
CA PHE A 38 4.27 -3.52 2.54
C PHE A 38 5.80 -3.50 2.49
N VAL A 39 6.42 -2.34 2.69
CA VAL A 39 7.89 -2.20 2.62
C VAL A 39 8.60 -2.96 3.73
N ASN A 40 8.09 -2.91 4.96
CA ASN A 40 8.64 -3.64 6.10
C ASN A 40 8.60 -5.15 5.86
N GLN A 41 7.45 -5.67 5.43
CA GLN A 41 7.25 -7.09 5.19
C GLN A 41 8.12 -7.58 4.02
N LEU A 42 8.12 -6.87 2.89
CA LEU A 42 8.92 -7.23 1.72
C LEU A 42 10.42 -7.24 2.02
N ALA A 43 10.91 -6.23 2.75
CA ALA A 43 12.31 -6.15 3.14
C ALA A 43 12.68 -7.33 4.05
N SER A 44 11.91 -7.55 5.12
CA SER A 44 12.15 -8.63 6.08
C SER A 44 12.18 -10.00 5.37
N ASP A 45 11.12 -10.33 4.64
CA ASP A 45 10.98 -11.63 3.98
C ASP A 45 12.09 -11.86 2.96
N SER A 46 12.43 -10.85 2.16
CA SER A 46 13.50 -10.98 1.17
C SER A 46 14.87 -11.15 1.83
N CYS A 47 15.15 -10.43 2.92
CA CYS A 47 16.41 -10.57 3.64
C CYS A 47 16.61 -12.00 4.18
N TYR A 48 15.58 -12.59 4.81
CA TYR A 48 15.64 -13.96 5.32
C TYR A 48 15.62 -15.01 4.20
N ALA A 49 14.71 -14.90 3.23
CA ALA A 49 14.57 -15.90 2.18
C ALA A 49 15.81 -16.00 1.29
N LYS A 50 16.44 -14.86 0.96
CA LYS A 50 17.62 -14.80 0.09
C LYS A 50 18.95 -15.05 0.80
N GLN A 51 18.94 -15.45 2.08
CA GLN A 51 20.17 -15.56 2.87
C GLN A 51 21.22 -16.48 2.23
N GLU A 52 20.85 -17.69 1.80
CA GLU A 52 21.80 -18.64 1.19
C GLU A 52 22.42 -18.07 -0.10
N LEU A 53 21.61 -17.45 -0.96
CA LEU A 53 22.10 -16.78 -2.17
C LEU A 53 23.01 -15.60 -1.84
N ARG A 54 22.65 -14.79 -0.84
CA ARG A 54 23.45 -13.65 -0.39
C ARG A 54 24.81 -14.10 0.13
N GLU A 55 24.85 -15.16 0.93
CA GLU A 55 26.09 -15.76 1.44
C GLU A 55 26.98 -16.31 0.32
N LEU A 56 26.39 -16.88 -0.74
CA LEU A 56 27.13 -17.31 -1.93
C LEU A 56 27.66 -16.10 -2.71
N PHE A 57 26.79 -15.17 -3.08
CA PHE A 57 27.10 -14.03 -3.94
C PHE A 57 28.06 -13.03 -3.28
N SER A 58 27.98 -12.84 -1.96
CA SER A 58 28.89 -11.96 -1.22
C SER A 58 30.36 -12.39 -1.25
N LYS A 59 30.64 -13.63 -1.67
CA LYS A 59 32.02 -14.13 -1.88
C LYS A 59 32.63 -13.63 -3.19
N SER A 60 31.80 -13.10 -4.10
CA SER A 60 32.27 -12.64 -5.41
C SER A 60 33.04 -11.32 -5.29
N PRO A 61 34.16 -11.16 -6.03
CA PRO A 61 34.87 -9.88 -6.11
C PRO A 61 34.06 -8.79 -6.83
N VAL A 62 32.98 -9.14 -7.55
CA VAL A 62 32.09 -8.20 -8.24
C VAL A 62 30.77 -7.98 -7.50
N TRP A 63 30.67 -8.41 -6.25
CA TRP A 63 29.54 -8.13 -5.38
C TRP A 63 29.48 -6.67 -4.95
N ASP A 64 28.34 -6.03 -5.21
CA ASP A 64 28.00 -4.72 -4.67
C ASP A 64 27.01 -4.91 -3.51
N ALA A 65 27.52 -4.71 -2.29
CA ALA A 65 26.72 -4.89 -1.09
C ALA A 65 25.55 -3.91 -0.99
N ASN A 66 25.66 -2.68 -1.53
CA ASN A 66 24.59 -1.70 -1.45
C ASN A 66 23.43 -2.05 -2.39
N LEU A 67 23.77 -2.59 -3.57
CA LEU A 67 22.79 -3.04 -4.56
C LEU A 67 22.24 -4.43 -4.28
N ASP A 68 22.86 -5.21 -3.39
CA ASP A 68 22.57 -6.64 -3.17
C ASP A 68 22.61 -7.39 -4.52
N ALA A 69 23.69 -7.17 -5.27
CA ALA A 69 23.84 -7.64 -6.64
C ALA A 69 25.30 -7.91 -7.05
N LEU A 70 25.51 -8.87 -7.96
CA LEU A 70 26.75 -8.99 -8.71
C LEU A 70 26.72 -8.03 -9.90
N VAL A 71 27.77 -7.24 -10.08
CA VAL A 71 27.92 -6.29 -11.19
C VAL A 71 28.98 -6.82 -12.16
N ILE A 72 28.55 -7.70 -13.05
CA ILE A 72 29.44 -8.42 -13.98
C ILE A 72 29.69 -7.54 -15.22
N ASN A 73 30.96 -7.32 -15.55
CA ASN A 73 31.33 -6.67 -16.81
C ASN A 73 31.29 -7.71 -17.94
N GLY A 74 30.37 -7.48 -18.89
CA GLY A 74 30.19 -8.30 -20.08
C GLY A 74 30.70 -7.59 -21.34
N THR A 75 30.82 -8.35 -22.42
CA THR A 75 31.07 -7.80 -23.76
C THR A 75 30.22 -8.54 -24.78
N ARG A 76 29.42 -7.79 -25.54
CA ARG A 76 28.65 -8.32 -26.67
C ARG A 76 29.28 -7.88 -27.97
N THR A 77 29.10 -8.67 -29.02
CA THR A 77 29.47 -8.27 -30.38
C THR A 77 28.22 -7.69 -31.03
N HIS A 78 28.27 -6.43 -31.47
CA HIS A 78 27.29 -5.90 -32.41
C HIS A 78 27.75 -6.30 -33.80
N ASP A 79 26.92 -7.04 -34.52
CA ASP A 79 27.14 -7.34 -35.93
C ASP A 79 26.34 -6.38 -36.81
N PRO A 80 26.85 -6.05 -38.01
CA PRO A 80 26.18 -5.16 -38.95
C PRO A 80 24.74 -5.59 -39.24
N ASP A 81 23.77 -4.71 -38.98
CA ASP A 81 22.35 -4.93 -39.30
C ASP A 81 22.08 -4.65 -40.79
N PRO A 82 21.74 -5.68 -41.60
CA PRO A 82 21.51 -5.51 -43.03
C PRO A 82 20.37 -4.54 -43.39
N ASP A 83 19.28 -4.58 -42.63
CA ASP A 83 18.10 -3.75 -42.87
C ASP A 83 18.40 -2.29 -42.51
N ARG A 84 19.16 -2.07 -41.43
CA ARG A 84 19.63 -0.74 -41.04
C ARG A 84 20.59 -0.14 -42.07
N ILE A 85 21.53 -0.95 -42.59
CA ILE A 85 22.44 -0.52 -43.66
C ILE A 85 21.66 -0.15 -44.91
N TYR A 86 20.68 -0.96 -45.30
CA TYR A 86 19.81 -0.68 -46.44
C TYR A 86 19.07 0.64 -46.25
N SER A 87 18.36 0.82 -45.12
CA SER A 87 17.60 2.04 -44.81
C SER A 87 18.47 3.29 -44.82
N LEU A 88 19.60 3.28 -44.11
CA LEU A 88 20.53 4.41 -44.09
C LEU A 88 21.12 4.70 -45.48
N GLY A 89 21.44 3.65 -46.23
CA GLY A 89 21.92 3.77 -47.61
C GLY A 89 20.88 4.42 -48.52
N THR A 90 19.61 4.04 -48.41
CA THR A 90 18.52 4.63 -49.19
C THR A 90 18.20 6.06 -48.78
N ASP A 91 18.29 6.39 -47.49
CA ASP A 91 18.05 7.74 -46.99
C ASP A 91 19.12 8.71 -47.49
N ILE A 92 20.38 8.32 -47.39
CA ILE A 92 21.53 9.13 -47.85
C ILE A 92 21.47 9.33 -49.37
N LEU A 93 21.11 8.28 -50.12
CA LEU A 93 21.06 8.33 -51.58
C LEU A 93 19.69 8.74 -52.13
N SER A 94 18.73 9.12 -51.28
CA SER A 94 17.33 9.39 -51.66
C SER A 94 17.19 10.37 -52.81
N GLU A 95 17.95 11.47 -52.78
CA GLU A 95 17.97 12.47 -53.85
C GLU A 95 18.53 11.90 -55.17
N ALA A 96 19.60 11.10 -55.12
CA ALA A 96 20.17 10.44 -56.29
C ALA A 96 19.19 9.40 -56.88
N ILE A 97 18.47 8.66 -56.02
CA ILE A 97 17.43 7.71 -56.42
C ILE A 97 16.27 8.44 -57.12
N TYR A 98 15.86 9.60 -56.60
CA TYR A 98 14.78 10.36 -57.20
C TYR A 98 15.13 10.91 -58.59
N ARG A 99 16.38 11.37 -58.77
CA ARG A 99 16.87 12.04 -59.99
C ARG A 99 17.25 11.08 -61.13
N THR A 100 17.40 9.79 -60.88
CA THR A 100 17.83 8.81 -61.89
C THR A 100 16.67 7.99 -62.47
N ASP A 101 16.76 7.67 -63.76
CA ASP A 101 15.85 6.72 -64.43
C ASP A 101 16.23 5.25 -64.12
N ASN A 102 17.46 5.00 -63.65
CA ASN A 102 17.96 3.65 -63.33
C ASN A 102 18.16 3.48 -61.82
N ARG A 103 17.05 3.47 -61.08
CA ARG A 103 17.03 3.32 -59.61
C ARG A 103 17.57 1.97 -59.15
N ASN A 104 17.33 0.92 -59.93
CA ASN A 104 17.79 -0.44 -59.65
C ASN A 104 19.30 -0.49 -59.46
N LEU A 105 20.05 0.24 -60.27
CA LEU A 105 21.51 0.28 -60.18
C LEU A 105 22.00 0.86 -58.84
N ILE A 106 21.28 1.84 -58.28
CA ILE A 106 21.60 2.40 -56.96
C ILE A 106 21.27 1.39 -55.85
N TYR A 107 20.13 0.70 -55.94
CA TYR A 107 19.79 -0.35 -54.98
C TYR A 107 20.79 -1.51 -55.01
N GLU A 108 21.24 -1.93 -56.20
CA GLU A 108 22.31 -2.94 -56.36
C GLU A 108 23.63 -2.47 -55.73
N ALA A 109 23.98 -1.19 -55.89
CA ALA A 109 25.16 -0.62 -55.25
C ALA A 109 25.03 -0.55 -53.72
N ILE A 110 23.85 -0.29 -53.16
CA ILE A 110 23.60 -0.35 -51.71
C ILE A 110 23.74 -1.80 -51.20
N ARG A 111 23.28 -2.78 -51.98
CA ARG A 111 23.29 -4.21 -51.61
C ARG A 111 24.69 -4.78 -51.36
N PHE A 112 25.71 -4.25 -52.04
CA PHE A 112 27.13 -4.53 -51.77
C PHE A 112 27.52 -4.39 -50.28
N PHE A 113 26.86 -3.48 -49.57
CA PHE A 113 27.25 -3.12 -48.22
C PHE A 113 26.77 -4.11 -47.16
N TYR A 114 25.71 -4.87 -47.42
CA TYR A 114 25.08 -5.75 -46.44
C TYR A 114 24.85 -7.21 -46.87
N ASP A 115 24.89 -7.53 -48.17
CA ASP A 115 24.64 -8.89 -48.67
C ASP A 115 25.94 -9.48 -49.27
N PRO A 116 26.64 -10.38 -48.55
CA PRO A 116 27.88 -11.01 -49.04
C PRO A 116 27.68 -11.79 -50.35
N ASN A 117 26.48 -12.32 -50.61
CA ASN A 117 26.20 -13.07 -51.83
C ASN A 117 26.03 -12.18 -53.06
N TYR A 118 25.99 -10.86 -52.86
CA TYR A 118 25.78 -9.85 -53.91
C TYR A 118 27.01 -8.99 -54.18
N GLU A 119 28.18 -9.40 -53.67
CA GLU A 119 29.39 -8.59 -53.74
C GLU A 119 29.82 -8.30 -55.19
N GLU A 120 29.78 -9.28 -56.09
CA GLU A 120 30.18 -9.10 -57.49
C GLU A 120 29.25 -8.14 -58.25
N GLN A 121 27.92 -8.35 -58.14
CA GLN A 121 26.91 -7.51 -58.78
C GLN A 121 26.94 -6.09 -58.22
N GLY A 122 27.06 -5.97 -56.90
CA GLY A 122 27.17 -4.68 -56.23
C GLY A 122 28.45 -3.91 -56.62
N ILE A 123 29.59 -4.58 -56.78
CA ILE A 123 30.82 -3.96 -57.31
C ILE A 123 30.61 -3.49 -58.75
N ALA A 124 29.93 -4.28 -59.60
CA ALA A 124 29.63 -3.88 -60.98
C ALA A 124 28.75 -2.62 -61.02
N ALA A 125 27.72 -2.57 -60.19
CA ALA A 125 26.84 -1.41 -60.06
C ALA A 125 27.59 -0.16 -59.57
N ILE A 126 28.43 -0.30 -58.53
CA ILE A 126 29.26 0.79 -58.02
C ILE A 126 30.21 1.31 -59.11
N LYS A 127 30.83 0.42 -59.90
CA LYS A 127 31.73 0.84 -60.99
C LYS A 127 31.01 1.56 -62.12
N GLN A 128 29.75 1.21 -62.39
CA GLN A 128 28.95 1.88 -63.41
C GLN A 128 28.51 3.28 -62.96
N LEU A 129 28.11 3.43 -61.69
CA LEU A 129 27.71 4.72 -61.11
C LEU A 129 28.90 5.64 -60.82
N ALA A 130 29.97 5.08 -60.26
CA ALA A 130 31.14 5.81 -59.79
C ALA A 130 32.42 4.97 -59.99
N PRO A 131 33.01 4.98 -61.21
CA PRO A 131 34.12 4.11 -61.58
C PRO A 131 35.34 4.14 -60.64
N LYS A 132 35.57 5.27 -59.97
CA LYS A 132 36.69 5.49 -59.03
C LYS A 132 36.33 5.22 -57.55
N ALA A 133 35.06 4.92 -57.24
CA ALA A 133 34.62 4.75 -55.86
C ALA A 133 35.16 3.45 -55.24
N TYR A 134 35.24 2.37 -56.02
CA TYR A 134 35.68 1.05 -55.57
C TYR A 134 37.16 0.76 -55.88
N ALA A 135 37.86 0.16 -54.93
CA ALA A 135 39.14 -0.50 -55.13
C ALA A 135 39.23 -1.72 -54.18
N PRO A 136 39.92 -2.81 -54.58
CA PRO A 136 40.17 -3.94 -53.68
C PRO A 136 40.82 -3.46 -52.37
N ASN A 137 40.35 -4.00 -51.23
CA ASN A 137 40.79 -3.65 -49.87
C ASN A 137 40.44 -2.22 -49.38
N LYS A 138 39.69 -1.43 -50.16
CA LYS A 138 39.18 -0.14 -49.67
C LYS A 138 38.05 -0.40 -48.66
N LYS A 139 38.14 0.21 -47.47
CA LYS A 139 37.09 0.10 -46.43
C LYS A 139 35.72 0.43 -47.03
N LYS A 140 34.71 -0.40 -46.76
CA LYS A 140 33.34 -0.23 -47.27
C LYS A 140 32.78 1.18 -47.04
N SER A 141 32.93 1.76 -45.85
CA SER A 141 32.49 3.14 -45.58
C SER A 141 33.13 4.18 -46.53
N ARG A 142 34.42 4.04 -46.87
CA ARG A 142 35.11 4.90 -47.85
C ARG A 142 34.66 4.66 -49.29
N VAL A 143 34.23 3.45 -49.63
CA VAL A 143 33.61 3.15 -50.95
C VAL A 143 32.27 3.88 -51.03
N PHE A 144 31.43 3.76 -49.99
CA PHE A 144 30.13 4.44 -49.94
C PHE A 144 30.26 5.96 -49.97
N LYS A 145 31.20 6.54 -49.22
CA LYS A 145 31.46 8.00 -49.26
C LYS A 145 31.83 8.47 -50.67
N ALA A 146 32.71 7.74 -51.35
CA ALA A 146 33.13 8.07 -52.70
C ALA A 146 31.99 7.92 -53.73
N LEU A 147 31.09 6.95 -53.52
CA LEU A 147 29.85 6.82 -54.30
C LEU A 147 28.95 8.05 -54.09
N CYS A 148 28.71 8.46 -52.84
CA CYS A 148 27.90 9.64 -52.52
C CYS A 148 28.47 10.93 -53.15
N GLN A 149 29.79 11.10 -53.08
CA GLN A 149 30.49 12.23 -53.72
C GLN A 149 30.31 12.24 -55.24
N ALA A 150 30.44 11.07 -55.89
CA ALA A 150 30.25 10.94 -57.33
C ALA A 150 28.79 11.18 -57.77
N LEU A 151 27.83 10.81 -56.93
CA LEU A 151 26.40 11.05 -57.16
C LEU A 151 25.95 12.46 -56.78
N GLY A 152 26.84 13.29 -56.23
CA GLY A 152 26.56 14.69 -55.91
C GLY A 152 25.66 14.90 -54.68
N VAL A 153 25.51 13.89 -53.82
CA VAL A 153 24.67 13.95 -52.59
C VAL A 153 25.48 14.16 -51.31
N ALA A 154 26.81 14.23 -51.42
CA ALA A 154 27.68 14.44 -50.27
C ALA A 154 27.74 15.92 -49.87
N ASP A 155 27.12 16.28 -48.75
CA ASP A 155 27.31 17.56 -48.08
C ASP A 155 28.31 17.42 -46.93
N GLU A 156 29.56 17.83 -47.16
CA GLU A 156 30.64 17.72 -46.17
C GLU A 156 30.67 18.87 -45.15
N THR A 157 29.67 19.75 -45.14
CA THR A 157 29.55 20.81 -44.13
C THR A 157 29.43 20.19 -42.74
N ALA A 158 30.14 20.76 -41.76
CA ALA A 158 30.11 20.27 -40.39
C ALA A 158 28.69 20.30 -39.82
N GLY A 159 28.19 19.15 -39.36
CA GLY A 159 26.86 19.02 -38.79
C GLY A 159 25.73 18.89 -39.81
N SER A 160 26.04 18.69 -41.10
CA SER A 160 25.02 18.38 -42.12
C SER A 160 24.30 17.06 -41.84
N ASP A 161 23.09 16.93 -42.38
CA ASP A 161 22.34 15.66 -42.33
C ASP A 161 23.10 14.51 -42.98
N PHE A 162 23.83 14.80 -44.07
CA PHE A 162 24.72 13.83 -44.71
C PHE A 162 25.79 13.32 -43.75
N GLN A 163 26.51 14.21 -43.03
CA GLN A 163 27.54 13.79 -42.08
C GLN A 163 26.96 12.93 -40.96
N ARG A 164 25.80 13.31 -40.42
CA ARG A 164 25.10 12.55 -39.37
C ARG A 164 24.70 11.16 -39.83
N LEU A 165 24.02 11.05 -40.98
CA LEU A 165 23.58 9.76 -41.53
C LEU A 165 24.76 8.90 -41.99
N TYR A 166 25.77 9.50 -42.62
CA TYR A 166 26.99 8.80 -43.03
C TYR A 166 27.75 8.23 -41.84
N ALA A 167 27.82 8.95 -40.71
CA ALA A 167 28.44 8.44 -39.49
C ALA A 167 27.71 7.19 -38.97
N GLN A 168 26.36 7.25 -38.91
CA GLN A 168 25.55 6.09 -38.54
C GLN A 168 25.76 4.90 -39.50
N PHE A 169 25.79 5.16 -40.80
CA PHE A 169 26.04 4.13 -41.81
C PHE A 169 27.43 3.51 -41.66
N ALA A 170 28.46 4.33 -41.48
CA ALA A 170 29.83 3.86 -41.33
C ALA A 170 30.03 3.02 -40.06
N ASP A 171 29.37 3.40 -38.96
CA ASP A 171 29.40 2.66 -37.69
C ASP A 171 28.67 1.31 -37.82
N GLU A 172 27.54 1.27 -38.53
CA GLU A 172 26.75 0.05 -38.75
C GLU A 172 27.50 -0.99 -39.59
N LEU A 173 28.38 -0.56 -40.49
CA LEU A 173 29.18 -1.47 -41.34
C LEU A 173 30.25 -2.30 -40.58
N THR A 174 30.49 -2.00 -39.30
CA THR A 174 31.59 -2.62 -38.55
C THR A 174 31.08 -3.44 -37.38
N SER A 175 31.50 -4.71 -37.30
CA SER A 175 31.34 -5.47 -36.06
C SER A 175 32.15 -4.80 -34.94
N LYS A 176 31.51 -4.55 -33.80
CA LYS A 176 32.16 -3.89 -32.66
C LYS A 176 31.84 -4.60 -31.35
N LYS A 177 32.85 -4.68 -30.48
CA LYS A 177 32.68 -5.16 -29.12
C LYS A 177 32.13 -4.03 -28.26
N ILE A 178 30.94 -4.24 -27.71
CA ILE A 178 30.26 -3.30 -26.83
C ILE A 178 30.33 -3.85 -25.41
N GLY A 179 31.01 -3.12 -24.53
CA GLY A 179 31.00 -3.43 -23.10
C GLY A 179 29.63 -3.12 -22.50
N PHE A 180 29.19 -3.93 -21.54
CA PHE A 180 27.98 -3.69 -20.78
C PHE A 180 28.15 -4.16 -19.33
N LYS A 181 27.29 -3.66 -18.43
CA LYS A 181 27.18 -4.17 -17.06
C LYS A 181 25.93 -5.04 -16.96
N LEU A 182 26.12 -6.29 -16.53
CA LEU A 182 25.05 -7.21 -16.16
C LEU A 182 24.88 -7.15 -14.64
N TYR A 183 23.69 -6.79 -14.19
CA TYR A 183 23.31 -6.79 -12.78
C TYR A 183 22.59 -8.09 -12.48
N VAL A 184 23.14 -8.90 -11.58
CA VAL A 184 22.54 -10.15 -11.09
C VAL A 184 22.14 -9.90 -9.64
N SER A 185 20.87 -9.58 -9.40
CA SER A 185 20.41 -9.02 -8.13
C SER A 185 19.40 -9.89 -7.40
N ILE A 186 19.54 -9.90 -6.08
CA ILE A 186 18.58 -10.46 -5.12
C ILE A 186 17.80 -9.35 -4.37
N ASN A 187 18.03 -8.08 -4.71
CA ASN A 187 17.40 -6.94 -4.06
C ASN A 187 15.91 -6.83 -4.44
N PRO A 188 14.98 -6.81 -3.46
CA PRO A 188 13.55 -6.69 -3.74
C PRO A 188 13.20 -5.43 -4.55
N ALA A 189 13.96 -4.34 -4.42
CA ALA A 189 13.78 -3.12 -5.20
C ALA A 189 13.90 -3.36 -6.72
N HIS A 190 14.82 -4.22 -7.14
CA HIS A 190 14.99 -4.55 -8.57
C HIS A 190 13.94 -5.54 -9.08
N PHE A 191 13.36 -6.35 -8.20
CA PHE A 191 12.24 -7.23 -8.53
C PHE A 191 10.96 -6.45 -8.75
N ILE A 192 10.54 -5.59 -7.81
CA ILE A 192 9.31 -4.80 -7.97
C ILE A 192 9.39 -3.88 -9.19
N THR A 193 10.59 -3.44 -9.54
CA THR A 193 10.83 -2.61 -10.72
C THR A 193 11.29 -3.39 -11.95
N MET A 194 11.09 -4.71 -12.03
CA MET A 194 11.64 -5.53 -13.11
C MET A 194 11.13 -5.15 -14.51
N SER A 195 9.92 -4.59 -14.60
CA SER A 195 9.40 -3.95 -15.81
C SER A 195 9.51 -2.44 -15.66
N ASN A 196 9.73 -1.73 -16.77
CA ASN A 196 9.77 -0.26 -16.76
C ASN A 196 8.37 0.34 -16.50
N PRO A 197 8.29 1.58 -15.99
CA PRO A 197 7.01 2.23 -15.70
C PRO A 197 6.20 2.45 -16.97
N LYS A 198 4.89 2.17 -16.90
CA LYS A 198 3.95 2.59 -17.95
C LYS A 198 3.82 4.10 -17.96
N GLY A 199 3.70 4.68 -19.15
CA GLY A 199 3.53 6.13 -19.33
C GLY A 199 4.79 6.96 -19.12
N ASP A 200 6.00 6.38 -19.18
CA ASP A 200 7.23 7.15 -18.99
C ASP A 200 7.43 8.22 -20.07
N HIS A 201 7.49 9.50 -19.67
CA HIS A 201 7.54 10.63 -20.58
C HIS A 201 8.90 10.81 -21.28
N ARG A 202 9.96 10.13 -20.86
CA ARG A 202 11.29 10.23 -21.52
C ARG A 202 11.41 9.36 -22.77
N GLY A 203 10.31 8.72 -23.19
CA GLY A 203 10.21 7.96 -24.44
C GLY A 203 10.17 6.44 -24.25
N THR A 204 9.97 5.73 -25.36
CA THR A 204 9.54 4.33 -25.40
C THR A 204 10.55 3.36 -24.79
N THR A 205 10.17 2.73 -23.69
CA THR A 205 10.74 1.48 -23.17
C THR A 205 9.61 0.48 -23.05
N LEU A 206 9.75 -0.74 -23.58
CA LEU A 206 8.63 -1.67 -23.54
C LEU A 206 8.36 -2.18 -22.12
N THR A 207 7.14 -1.92 -21.67
CA THR A 207 6.54 -2.38 -20.41
C THR A 207 5.89 -3.75 -20.59
N SER A 208 5.86 -4.57 -19.54
CA SER A 208 5.20 -5.88 -19.55
C SER A 208 4.06 -5.96 -18.52
N CYS A 209 3.41 -7.11 -18.43
CA CYS A 209 2.41 -7.43 -17.40
C CYS A 209 2.94 -7.36 -15.97
N HIS A 210 4.26 -7.23 -15.79
CA HIS A 210 4.95 -7.10 -14.51
C HIS A 210 5.25 -5.64 -14.13
N SER A 211 4.62 -4.66 -14.79
CA SER A 211 4.82 -3.24 -14.45
C SER A 211 4.17 -2.94 -13.12
N PHE A 212 4.94 -2.34 -12.20
CA PHE A 212 4.51 -2.09 -10.83
C PHE A 212 3.34 -1.12 -10.77
N ASN A 213 3.38 -0.07 -11.59
CA ASN A 213 2.39 1.02 -11.60
C ASN A 213 1.11 0.71 -12.39
N SER A 214 0.75 -0.57 -12.55
CA SER A 214 -0.32 -0.98 -13.45
C SER A 214 -1.13 -2.12 -12.85
N THR A 215 -2.45 -1.96 -12.80
CA THR A 215 -3.42 -2.99 -12.39
C THR A 215 -4.03 -3.75 -13.57
N GLU A 216 -3.67 -3.41 -14.83
CA GLU A 216 -4.20 -4.06 -16.04
C GLU A 216 -3.97 -5.58 -16.10
N TYR A 217 -2.98 -6.11 -15.37
CA TYR A 217 -2.63 -7.51 -15.35
C TYR A 217 -2.39 -7.98 -13.91
N GLU A 218 -2.71 -9.24 -13.66
CA GLU A 218 -2.64 -9.83 -12.32
C GLU A 218 -1.24 -10.40 -11.99
N TYR A 219 -0.35 -10.53 -12.97
CA TYR A 219 0.97 -11.18 -12.81
C TYR A 219 2.03 -10.29 -12.16
N ASN A 220 1.75 -9.00 -11.97
CA ASN A 220 2.67 -8.03 -11.36
C ASN A 220 3.04 -8.38 -9.91
N ASN A 221 2.17 -9.09 -9.19
CA ASN A 221 2.45 -9.58 -7.84
C ASN A 221 3.58 -10.61 -7.80
N GLY A 222 3.80 -11.32 -8.92
CA GLY A 222 4.91 -12.25 -9.11
C GLY A 222 6.27 -11.62 -8.81
N CYS A 223 6.41 -10.30 -8.99
CA CYS A 223 7.65 -9.58 -8.66
C CYS A 223 8.04 -9.75 -7.20
N THR A 224 7.08 -9.49 -6.30
CA THR A 224 7.29 -9.69 -4.85
C THR A 224 7.37 -11.17 -4.49
N GLY A 225 6.64 -12.04 -5.19
CA GLY A 225 6.74 -13.49 -5.03
C GLY A 225 8.15 -14.03 -5.31
N TYR A 226 8.82 -13.57 -6.37
CA TYR A 226 10.22 -13.92 -6.64
C TYR A 226 11.18 -13.34 -5.58
N ALA A 227 10.91 -12.13 -5.10
CA ALA A 227 11.75 -11.48 -4.08
C ALA A 227 11.71 -12.21 -2.72
N ARG A 228 10.63 -12.93 -2.45
CA ARG A 228 10.37 -13.67 -1.19
C ARG A 228 10.70 -15.16 -1.25
N ASP A 229 11.00 -15.72 -2.42
CA ASP A 229 11.46 -17.10 -2.51
C ASP A 229 12.96 -17.26 -2.16
N LYS A 230 13.43 -18.49 -2.05
CA LYS A 230 14.82 -18.78 -1.66
C LYS A 230 15.83 -18.80 -2.80
N VAL A 231 15.37 -18.90 -4.05
CA VAL A 231 16.19 -19.35 -5.19
C VAL A 231 16.29 -18.34 -6.33
N SER A 232 15.33 -17.44 -6.46
CA SER A 232 15.25 -16.52 -7.58
C SER A 232 16.20 -15.34 -7.43
N PHE A 233 16.72 -14.87 -8.55
CA PHE A 233 17.42 -13.60 -8.71
C PHE A 233 17.15 -13.06 -10.11
N ILE A 234 17.23 -11.74 -10.28
CA ILE A 234 16.99 -11.09 -11.56
C ILE A 234 18.31 -10.68 -12.21
N ALA A 235 18.47 -11.02 -13.49
CA ALA A 235 19.57 -10.57 -14.32
C ALA A 235 19.08 -9.49 -15.29
N PHE A 236 19.70 -8.31 -15.29
CA PHE A 236 19.27 -7.20 -16.14
C PHE A 236 20.40 -6.28 -16.57
N THR A 237 20.15 -5.50 -17.62
CA THR A 237 20.98 -4.38 -18.07
C THR A 237 20.14 -3.10 -18.12
N VAL A 238 20.80 -1.94 -18.13
CA VAL A 238 20.14 -0.62 -18.08
C VAL A 238 20.62 0.30 -19.18
N ALA A 239 19.86 1.37 -19.42
CA ALA A 239 20.17 2.38 -20.41
C ALA A 239 21.48 3.14 -20.10
N ASP A 240 21.68 3.54 -18.84
CA ASP A 240 22.90 4.22 -18.39
C ASP A 240 23.41 3.67 -17.05
N PRO A 241 24.42 2.78 -17.05
CA PRO A 241 24.98 2.22 -15.83
C PRO A 241 25.71 3.21 -14.91
N ALA A 242 25.90 4.47 -15.34
CA ALA A 242 26.43 5.55 -14.48
C ALA A 242 25.32 6.28 -13.71
N ASP A 243 24.08 6.21 -14.18
CA ASP A 243 22.91 6.76 -13.52
C ASP A 243 22.17 5.67 -12.74
N LYS A 244 22.21 5.79 -11.41
CA LYS A 244 21.60 4.84 -10.49
C LYS A 244 20.07 4.76 -10.65
N GLU A 245 19.42 5.84 -11.05
CA GLU A 245 17.96 5.86 -11.23
C GLU A 245 17.52 4.84 -12.31
N THR A 246 18.35 4.67 -13.34
CA THR A 246 18.05 3.75 -14.45
C THR A 246 18.00 2.28 -14.03
N LEU A 247 18.61 1.93 -12.91
CA LEU A 247 18.49 0.61 -12.27
C LEU A 247 17.05 0.29 -11.92
N ASN A 248 16.26 1.31 -11.58
CA ASN A 248 14.88 1.16 -11.15
C ASN A 248 13.89 1.40 -12.29
N ASN A 249 14.17 2.27 -13.27
CA ASN A 249 13.12 2.67 -14.23
C ASN A 249 13.52 2.62 -15.72
N ARG A 250 14.74 2.19 -16.06
CA ARG A 250 15.23 2.14 -17.46
C ARG A 250 16.06 0.88 -17.74
N LYS A 251 15.49 -0.29 -17.43
CA LYS A 251 16.05 -1.60 -17.80
C LYS A 251 15.90 -1.85 -19.30
N THR A 252 16.99 -2.24 -19.97
CA THR A 252 17.02 -2.53 -21.42
C THR A 252 16.87 -4.02 -21.70
N THR A 253 17.31 -4.88 -20.78
CA THR A 253 17.04 -6.32 -20.78
C THR A 253 16.75 -6.78 -19.35
N ARG A 254 15.89 -7.79 -19.17
CA ARG A 254 15.69 -8.48 -17.87
C ARG A 254 15.25 -9.93 -18.04
N GLN A 255 15.70 -10.78 -17.13
CA GLN A 255 15.41 -12.21 -17.10
C GLN A 255 15.49 -12.72 -15.66
N VAL A 256 14.57 -13.58 -15.25
CA VAL A 256 14.65 -14.24 -13.94
C VAL A 256 15.51 -15.49 -14.08
N PHE A 257 16.29 -15.76 -13.06
CA PHE A 257 17.04 -17.00 -12.90
C PHE A 257 16.71 -17.58 -11.53
N ALA A 258 16.86 -18.89 -11.36
CA ALA A 258 16.75 -19.51 -10.05
C ALA A 258 17.89 -20.50 -9.80
N TYR A 259 18.48 -20.42 -8.62
CA TYR A 259 19.58 -21.27 -8.19
C TYR A 259 19.50 -21.50 -6.68
N LYS A 260 19.80 -22.74 -6.26
CA LYS A 260 20.04 -23.03 -4.85
C LYS A 260 21.53 -23.35 -4.67
N PRO A 261 22.26 -22.64 -3.77
CA PRO A 261 23.65 -22.95 -3.47
C PRO A 261 23.87 -24.45 -3.19
N GLY A 262 24.86 -25.04 -3.87
CA GLY A 262 25.23 -26.44 -3.77
C GLY A 262 24.31 -27.42 -4.50
N ASN A 263 23.26 -26.96 -5.20
CA ASN A 263 22.29 -27.84 -5.86
C ASN A 263 22.69 -28.25 -7.29
N GLY A 264 23.61 -27.53 -7.93
CA GLY A 264 24.05 -27.82 -9.31
C GLY A 264 22.98 -27.66 -10.40
N LEU A 265 21.78 -27.14 -10.09
CA LEU A 265 20.70 -26.88 -11.04
C LEU A 265 20.40 -25.37 -11.11
N LEU A 266 20.48 -24.81 -12.32
CA LEU A 266 20.18 -23.40 -12.62
C LEU A 266 19.01 -23.30 -13.60
N LEU A 267 17.95 -22.58 -13.23
CA LEU A 267 16.90 -22.14 -14.14
C LEU A 267 17.27 -20.80 -14.78
N GLN A 268 16.93 -20.66 -16.05
CA GLN A 268 16.87 -19.41 -16.80
C GLN A 268 15.47 -19.26 -17.41
N SER A 269 14.79 -18.17 -17.06
CA SER A 269 13.43 -17.83 -17.50
C SER A 269 13.43 -17.17 -18.89
N ARG A 270 12.28 -16.65 -19.36
CA ARG A 270 12.17 -15.93 -20.63
C ARG A 270 12.97 -14.60 -20.60
N MET A 271 13.64 -14.29 -21.70
CA MET A 271 14.32 -13.01 -21.88
C MET A 271 13.31 -11.91 -22.28
N TYR A 272 13.38 -10.75 -21.62
CA TYR A 272 12.66 -9.54 -22.02
C TYR A 272 13.62 -8.42 -22.40
N ASN A 273 13.47 -7.83 -23.58
CA ASN A 273 14.26 -6.68 -24.04
C ASN A 273 13.39 -5.41 -24.18
N THR A 274 13.93 -4.35 -24.79
CA THR A 274 13.21 -3.10 -25.05
C THR A 274 12.07 -3.22 -26.05
N SER A 275 11.95 -4.36 -26.74
CA SER A 275 10.85 -4.71 -27.66
C SER A 275 9.89 -5.75 -27.06
N GLY A 276 10.16 -6.24 -25.84
CA GLY A 276 9.30 -7.17 -25.11
C GLY A 276 9.88 -8.53 -24.84
N GLY A 277 8.98 -9.44 -24.48
CA GLY A 277 9.33 -10.83 -24.27
C GLY A 277 9.75 -11.48 -25.58
N VAL A 278 10.96 -12.00 -25.63
CA VAL A 278 11.48 -12.70 -26.82
C VAL A 278 10.79 -14.06 -26.94
N TYR A 279 10.55 -14.48 -28.18
CA TYR A 279 10.10 -15.83 -28.52
C TYR A 279 11.27 -16.58 -29.15
N GLY A 280 11.55 -17.78 -28.67
CA GLY A 280 12.71 -18.56 -29.11
C GLY A 280 14.05 -18.04 -28.58
N ALA A 281 15.14 -18.56 -29.15
CA ALA A 281 16.50 -18.32 -28.68
C ALA A 281 16.95 -16.87 -28.91
N SER A 282 17.52 -16.26 -27.86
CA SER A 282 18.16 -14.95 -27.89
C SER A 282 19.66 -15.09 -27.61
N GLU A 283 20.50 -14.39 -28.38
CA GLU A 283 21.95 -14.39 -28.18
C GLU A 283 22.35 -13.81 -26.81
N ASP A 284 21.72 -12.71 -26.40
CA ASP A 284 21.93 -12.10 -25.09
C ASP A 284 21.54 -13.07 -23.95
N SER A 285 20.48 -13.86 -24.13
CA SER A 285 20.04 -14.87 -23.16
C SER A 285 21.14 -15.91 -22.92
N LYS A 286 21.74 -16.47 -23.98
CA LYS A 286 22.86 -17.40 -23.83
C LYS A 286 24.06 -16.74 -23.14
N LEU A 287 24.41 -15.52 -23.55
CA LEU A 287 25.54 -14.78 -22.97
C LEU A 287 25.37 -14.57 -21.46
N TYR A 288 24.17 -14.20 -21.00
CA TYR A 288 23.91 -13.98 -19.57
C TYR A 288 24.01 -15.28 -18.79
N ARG A 289 23.47 -16.37 -19.33
CA ARG A 289 23.58 -17.70 -18.72
C ARG A 289 25.05 -18.13 -18.58
N ASP A 290 25.86 -17.97 -19.62
CA ASP A 290 27.27 -18.35 -19.60
C ASP A 290 28.07 -17.52 -18.56
N LEU A 291 27.76 -16.22 -18.43
CA LEU A 291 28.37 -15.35 -17.42
C LEU A 291 27.98 -15.77 -15.99
N ILE A 292 26.70 -16.06 -15.75
CA ILE A 292 26.17 -16.46 -14.44
C ILE A 292 26.69 -17.85 -14.03
N GLN A 293 26.67 -18.83 -14.94
CA GLN A 293 27.22 -20.16 -14.72
C GLN A 293 28.69 -20.13 -14.31
N ARG A 294 29.49 -19.31 -15.00
CA ARG A 294 30.91 -19.12 -14.68
C ARG A 294 31.08 -18.53 -13.28
N GLU A 295 30.28 -17.53 -12.92
CA GLU A 295 30.35 -16.89 -11.62
C GLU A 295 29.96 -17.87 -10.50
N ILE A 296 28.83 -18.58 -10.65
CA ILE A 296 28.39 -19.60 -9.68
C ILE A 296 29.45 -20.70 -9.50
N SER A 297 29.97 -21.27 -10.59
CA SER A 297 31.02 -22.29 -10.52
C SER A 297 32.27 -21.79 -9.81
N MET A 298 32.65 -20.53 -10.02
CA MET A 298 33.78 -19.91 -9.32
C MET A 298 33.51 -19.78 -7.82
N LEU A 299 32.32 -19.31 -7.44
CA LEU A 299 31.93 -19.10 -6.04
C LEU A 299 31.83 -20.40 -5.24
N GLU A 300 31.49 -21.49 -5.91
CA GLU A 300 31.45 -22.84 -5.33
C GLU A 300 32.77 -23.60 -5.47
N ASN A 301 33.78 -22.99 -6.09
CA ASN A 301 35.11 -23.60 -6.31
C ASN A 301 35.04 -24.94 -7.06
N VAL A 302 34.23 -24.99 -8.13
CA VAL A 302 34.04 -26.16 -9.00
C VAL A 302 34.30 -25.82 -10.47
N PRO A 303 34.57 -26.81 -11.34
CA PRO A 303 34.67 -26.58 -12.78
C PRO A 303 33.38 -26.01 -13.39
N ASN A 304 33.51 -25.09 -14.35
CA ASN A 304 32.39 -24.53 -15.11
C ASN A 304 31.94 -25.47 -16.23
N LEU A 305 31.32 -26.59 -15.86
CA LEU A 305 30.88 -27.65 -16.78
C LEU A 305 29.37 -27.88 -16.62
N TRP A 306 28.57 -27.22 -17.47
CA TRP A 306 27.10 -27.28 -17.43
C TRP A 306 26.55 -27.90 -18.71
N LYS A 307 25.51 -28.73 -18.57
CA LYS A 307 24.67 -29.20 -19.68
C LYS A 307 23.33 -28.49 -19.63
N THR A 308 22.95 -27.84 -20.74
CA THR A 308 21.72 -27.03 -20.83
C THR A 308 20.63 -27.78 -21.61
N TYR A 309 19.42 -27.73 -21.09
CA TYR A 309 18.23 -28.36 -21.65
C TYR A 309 17.07 -27.35 -21.71
N PRO A 310 16.09 -27.52 -22.61
CA PRO A 310 14.81 -26.83 -22.49
C PRO A 310 14.16 -27.13 -21.13
N THR A 311 13.47 -26.14 -20.54
CA THR A 311 12.67 -26.35 -19.32
C THR A 311 11.49 -27.27 -19.55
N VAL A 312 10.91 -27.24 -20.76
CA VAL A 312 9.81 -28.12 -21.15
C VAL A 312 10.32 -29.46 -21.70
N GLY A 313 9.46 -30.49 -21.68
CA GLY A 313 9.81 -31.83 -22.16
C GLY A 313 10.47 -32.68 -21.08
N GLU A 314 11.57 -33.38 -21.41
CA GLU A 314 12.21 -34.36 -20.52
C GLU A 314 12.71 -33.79 -19.19
N LYS A 315 12.94 -32.47 -19.11
CA LYS A 315 13.45 -31.78 -17.92
C LYS A 315 12.41 -30.90 -17.21
N SER A 316 11.12 -31.10 -17.49
CA SER A 316 10.04 -30.33 -16.84
C SER A 316 9.96 -30.51 -15.33
N PHE A 317 10.43 -31.64 -14.80
CA PHE A 317 10.47 -31.92 -13.36
C PHE A 317 11.53 -31.10 -12.60
N CYS A 318 12.43 -30.41 -13.29
CA CYS A 318 13.51 -29.67 -12.64
C CYS A 318 13.01 -28.42 -11.89
N VAL A 319 11.85 -27.87 -12.26
CA VAL A 319 11.33 -26.63 -11.70
C VAL A 319 9.86 -26.78 -11.40
N GLU A 320 9.49 -26.39 -10.19
CA GLU A 320 8.12 -26.39 -9.67
C GLU A 320 7.72 -24.96 -9.32
N ARG A 321 6.47 -24.61 -9.57
CA ARG A 321 5.89 -23.34 -9.10
C ARG A 321 5.67 -23.42 -7.60
N GLY A 322 6.14 -22.41 -6.87
CA GLY A 322 5.87 -22.29 -5.44
C GLY A 322 4.40 -22.03 -5.14
N ASP A 323 3.96 -22.50 -3.97
CA ASP A 323 2.58 -22.31 -3.54
C ASP A 323 2.23 -20.82 -3.45
N GLY A 324 1.01 -20.48 -3.89
CA GLY A 324 0.52 -19.10 -3.92
C GLY A 324 1.21 -18.14 -4.89
N PHE A 325 2.21 -18.58 -5.66
CA PHE A 325 2.92 -17.71 -6.58
C PHE A 325 1.98 -17.15 -7.63
N GLY A 326 1.75 -15.84 -7.68
CA GLY A 326 0.81 -15.22 -8.62
C GLY A 326 1.41 -14.71 -9.94
N GLY A 327 2.74 -14.81 -10.09
CA GLY A 327 3.40 -14.42 -11.33
C GLY A 327 3.18 -15.41 -12.47
N TYR A 328 3.58 -14.99 -13.66
CA TYR A 328 3.49 -15.81 -14.86
C TYR A 328 4.69 -16.77 -14.96
N PRO A 329 4.51 -18.10 -14.86
CA PRO A 329 5.61 -19.07 -14.88
C PRO A 329 6.11 -19.29 -16.31
N ASP A 330 6.87 -18.32 -16.82
CA ASP A 330 7.33 -18.30 -18.22
C ASP A 330 8.19 -19.51 -18.63
N TRP A 331 8.78 -20.23 -17.68
CA TRP A 331 9.54 -21.46 -17.91
C TRP A 331 8.67 -22.67 -18.30
N GLU A 332 7.35 -22.61 -18.12
CA GLU A 332 6.43 -23.71 -18.46
C GLU A 332 6.02 -23.74 -19.94
N TYR A 333 6.43 -22.73 -20.73
CA TYR A 333 5.98 -22.54 -22.11
C TYR A 333 7.11 -22.76 -23.12
N GLU A 334 6.89 -23.66 -24.06
CA GLU A 334 7.88 -24.06 -25.08
C GLU A 334 8.39 -22.89 -25.92
N ASN A 335 7.51 -21.97 -26.30
CA ASN A 335 7.82 -20.84 -27.17
C ASN A 335 8.61 -19.71 -26.48
N PHE A 336 8.79 -19.77 -25.15
CA PHE A 336 9.55 -18.75 -24.39
C PHE A 336 11.02 -19.11 -24.16
N ASP A 337 11.45 -20.27 -24.66
CA ASP A 337 12.85 -20.71 -24.64
C ASP A 337 13.48 -20.77 -23.24
N GLY A 338 12.68 -21.09 -22.21
CA GLY A 338 13.20 -21.37 -20.86
C GLY A 338 14.24 -22.49 -20.86
N LYS A 339 15.28 -22.36 -20.03
CA LYS A 339 16.38 -23.33 -19.95
C LYS A 339 16.64 -23.78 -18.51
N VAL A 340 16.96 -25.04 -18.35
CA VAL A 340 17.60 -25.56 -17.14
C VAL A 340 19.01 -26.02 -17.47
N SER A 341 19.94 -25.73 -16.56
CA SER A 341 21.34 -26.14 -16.68
C SER A 341 21.72 -26.99 -15.48
N ILE A 342 22.20 -28.20 -15.76
CA ILE A 342 22.64 -29.15 -14.74
C ILE A 342 24.17 -29.20 -14.82
N ARG A 343 24.84 -29.01 -13.70
CA ARG A 343 26.29 -29.09 -13.59
C ARG A 343 26.74 -30.55 -13.57
N ALA A 344 27.87 -30.84 -14.23
CA ALA A 344 28.32 -32.21 -14.48
C ALA A 344 28.56 -33.05 -13.20
N ASP A 345 28.92 -32.40 -12.09
CA ASP A 345 29.13 -33.02 -10.78
C ASP A 345 27.82 -33.31 -10.02
N HIS A 346 26.68 -32.85 -10.51
CA HIS A 346 25.37 -32.99 -9.87
C HIS A 346 24.33 -33.72 -10.75
N GLU A 347 24.75 -34.43 -11.80
CA GLU A 347 23.81 -35.07 -12.74
C GLU A 347 22.85 -36.08 -12.09
N GLU A 348 23.21 -36.63 -10.93
CA GLU A 348 22.47 -37.69 -10.24
C GLU A 348 21.84 -37.27 -8.90
N ASP A 349 22.17 -36.09 -8.34
CA ASP A 349 21.80 -35.71 -6.98
C ASP A 349 21.19 -34.30 -6.82
N PHE A 350 21.03 -33.54 -7.92
CA PHE A 350 20.32 -32.27 -7.89
C PHE A 350 18.84 -32.44 -7.45
N ARG A 351 18.29 -31.41 -6.81
CA ARG A 351 16.86 -31.34 -6.43
C ARG A 351 16.13 -30.31 -7.28
N SER A 352 14.82 -30.52 -7.47
CA SER A 352 13.96 -29.54 -8.15
C SER A 352 13.99 -28.19 -7.43
N LEU A 353 13.86 -27.11 -8.20
CA LEU A 353 13.74 -25.75 -7.68
C LEU A 353 12.27 -25.41 -7.49
N VAL A 354 11.89 -24.94 -6.31
CA VAL A 354 10.57 -24.34 -6.07
C VAL A 354 10.70 -22.82 -6.23
N VAL A 355 10.09 -22.29 -7.28
CA VAL A 355 10.27 -20.90 -7.73
C VAL A 355 9.01 -20.09 -7.47
N GLY A 356 9.18 -18.94 -6.82
CA GLY A 356 8.09 -18.05 -6.42
C GLY A 356 7.51 -18.38 -5.04
N SER A 357 6.82 -17.39 -4.48
CA SER A 357 6.01 -17.46 -3.27
C SER A 357 4.81 -16.50 -3.44
N TYR A 358 3.92 -16.42 -2.45
CA TYR A 358 2.86 -15.42 -2.44
C TYR A 358 3.45 -14.01 -2.66
N GLY A 359 2.76 -13.20 -3.48
CA GLY A 359 3.07 -11.77 -3.58
C GLY A 359 2.58 -11.03 -2.35
N LEU A 360 2.86 -9.73 -2.26
CA LEU A 360 2.34 -8.87 -1.19
C LEU A 360 1.43 -7.77 -1.75
N CYS A 361 0.36 -7.49 -1.02
CA CYS A 361 -0.50 -6.34 -1.24
C CYS A 361 0.28 -5.05 -0.96
N VAL A 362 0.28 -4.09 -1.89
CA VAL A 362 0.99 -2.82 -1.73
C VAL A 362 0.43 -1.96 -0.60
N SER A 363 -0.86 -2.13 -0.29
CA SER A 363 -1.58 -1.38 0.74
C SER A 363 -1.38 -2.00 2.13
N CYS A 364 -1.85 -3.21 2.40
CA CYS A 364 -1.78 -3.79 3.74
C CYS A 364 -0.51 -4.62 4.03
N GLY A 365 0.27 -4.98 3.00
CA GLY A 365 1.42 -5.88 3.15
C GLY A 365 1.07 -7.36 3.36
N CYS A 366 -0.21 -7.75 3.35
CA CYS A 366 -0.63 -9.15 3.42
C CYS A 366 -0.32 -9.92 2.12
N GLU A 367 -0.26 -11.25 2.24
CA GLU A 367 -0.02 -12.13 1.11
C GLU A 367 -1.16 -12.09 0.08
N THR A 368 -0.82 -12.12 -1.20
CA THR A 368 -1.77 -12.21 -2.31
C THR A 368 -1.26 -13.12 -3.42
N SER A 369 -2.15 -13.91 -3.98
CA SER A 369 -1.87 -14.84 -5.09
C SER A 369 -2.23 -14.27 -6.47
N TYR A 370 -2.81 -13.07 -6.54
CA TYR A 370 -3.08 -12.36 -7.79
C TYR A 370 -3.01 -10.84 -7.57
N GLY A 371 -2.47 -10.09 -8.53
CA GLY A 371 -2.49 -8.62 -8.53
C GLY A 371 -1.76 -7.96 -7.35
N VAL A 372 -1.57 -6.65 -7.43
CA VAL A 372 -0.86 -5.86 -6.40
C VAL A 372 -1.72 -5.52 -5.17
N TYR A 373 -3.02 -5.84 -5.19
CA TYR A 373 -3.94 -5.64 -4.06
C TYR A 373 -4.60 -6.97 -3.69
N CYS A 374 -4.74 -7.27 -2.39
CA CYS A 374 -5.57 -8.37 -1.90
C CYS A 374 -7.07 -8.05 -2.05
N GLU A 375 -7.98 -9.02 -1.83
CA GLU A 375 -9.45 -8.83 -1.93
C GLU A 375 -9.91 -7.63 -1.13
N ASP A 376 -9.45 -7.54 0.13
CA ASP A 376 -9.85 -6.50 1.06
C ASP A 376 -9.38 -5.09 0.63
N CYS A 377 -8.34 -5.01 -0.22
CA CYS A 377 -7.76 -3.74 -0.69
C CYS A 377 -8.09 -3.40 -2.15
N LYS A 378 -8.66 -4.34 -2.93
CA LYS A 378 -8.88 -4.19 -4.39
C LYS A 378 -9.84 -3.05 -4.76
N ASP A 379 -10.70 -2.65 -3.84
CA ASP A 379 -11.64 -1.53 -3.99
C ASP A 379 -11.12 -0.21 -3.39
N GLY A 380 -9.82 -0.13 -3.08
CA GLY A 380 -9.14 1.14 -2.80
C GLY A 380 -9.36 1.72 -1.40
N ARG A 381 -9.73 0.90 -0.40
CA ARG A 381 -9.73 1.27 1.03
C ARG A 381 -9.46 0.04 1.89
N GLY A 382 -8.19 -0.34 1.99
CA GLY A 382 -7.80 -1.22 3.10
C GLY A 382 -7.82 -0.38 4.37
N GLY A 383 -8.89 -0.50 5.15
CA GLY A 383 -9.11 0.22 6.41
C GLY A 383 -10.50 0.85 6.49
N ASN A 384 -11.05 0.91 7.69
CA ASN A 384 -12.28 1.63 7.97
C ASN A 384 -11.95 3.12 8.12
N TYR A 385 -12.76 4.01 7.54
CA TYR A 385 -12.53 5.46 7.62
C TYR A 385 -13.08 6.02 8.94
N CYS A 386 -12.20 6.50 9.81
CA CYS A 386 -12.57 7.17 11.04
C CYS A 386 -12.92 8.64 10.75
N GLU A 387 -14.15 9.03 11.05
CA GLU A 387 -14.64 10.40 10.81
C GLU A 387 -14.10 11.43 11.81
N CYS A 388 -13.49 10.99 12.92
CA CYS A 388 -12.93 11.87 13.94
C CYS A 388 -11.47 12.28 13.64
N CYS A 389 -10.60 11.33 13.30
CA CYS A 389 -9.20 11.61 12.95
C CYS A 389 -8.97 11.81 11.43
N GLU A 390 -10.04 11.72 10.63
CA GLU A 390 -10.03 11.82 9.16
C GLU A 390 -9.03 10.85 8.50
N GLY A 391 -8.81 9.69 9.12
CA GLY A 391 -7.81 8.69 8.74
C GLY A 391 -8.41 7.30 8.53
N TYR A 392 -7.72 6.47 7.76
CA TYR A 392 -8.03 5.04 7.65
C TYR A 392 -7.34 4.28 8.78
N VAL A 393 -8.10 3.42 9.45
CA VAL A 393 -7.60 2.52 10.50
C VAL A 393 -7.90 1.07 10.15
N ASP A 394 -7.03 0.17 10.58
CA ASP A 394 -7.19 -1.27 10.38
C ASP A 394 -8.10 -1.92 11.44
N GLU A 395 -8.56 -1.15 12.42
CA GLU A 395 -9.39 -1.57 13.56
C GLU A 395 -10.90 -1.45 13.27
N GLU A 396 -11.71 -2.14 14.07
CA GLU A 396 -13.17 -1.98 14.04
C GLU A 396 -13.55 -0.55 14.45
N LEU A 397 -14.55 0.02 13.76
CA LEU A 397 -15.11 1.32 14.14
C LEU A 397 -16.27 1.13 15.12
N TYR A 398 -16.48 2.18 15.90
CA TYR A 398 -17.56 2.31 16.85
C TYR A 398 -18.51 3.41 16.39
N SER A 399 -19.80 3.08 16.35
CA SER A 399 -20.86 4.06 16.08
C SER A 399 -21.04 4.98 17.29
N VAL A 400 -20.88 6.28 17.08
CA VAL A 400 -21.05 7.33 18.09
C VAL A 400 -21.91 8.47 17.54
N ARG A 401 -22.36 9.39 18.40
CA ARG A 401 -23.11 10.58 18.00
C ARG A 401 -22.18 11.78 17.78
N ASP A 402 -22.46 12.58 16.76
CA ASP A 402 -21.87 13.92 16.63
C ASP A 402 -22.62 14.95 17.50
N ARG A 403 -22.11 16.19 17.57
CA ARG A 403 -22.75 17.31 18.30
C ARG A 403 -24.16 17.68 17.80
N ARG A 404 -24.56 17.18 16.63
CA ARG A 404 -25.88 17.40 16.03
C ARG A 404 -26.80 16.19 16.22
N GLY A 405 -26.32 15.13 16.87
CA GLY A 405 -27.03 13.88 17.07
C GLY A 405 -27.04 12.95 15.85
N ASN A 406 -26.19 13.16 14.83
CA ASN A 406 -26.04 12.21 13.73
C ASN A 406 -25.10 11.06 14.13
N TRP A 407 -25.30 9.89 13.55
CA TRP A 407 -24.37 8.77 13.68
C TRP A 407 -23.13 9.01 12.83
N ILE A 408 -21.96 8.78 13.42
CA ILE A 408 -20.65 8.76 12.76
C ILE A 408 -19.86 7.53 13.24
N GLU A 409 -18.87 7.12 12.45
CA GLU A 409 -18.01 5.98 12.77
C GLU A 409 -16.59 6.43 13.18
N VAL A 410 -16.11 5.97 14.34
CA VAL A 410 -14.81 6.38 14.89
C VAL A 410 -13.98 5.20 15.38
N CYS A 411 -12.64 5.31 15.36
CA CYS A 411 -11.76 4.28 15.91
C CYS A 411 -11.80 4.24 17.44
N GLU A 412 -11.27 3.18 18.05
CA GLU A 412 -11.26 2.98 19.51
C GLU A 412 -10.59 4.15 20.25
N ASP A 413 -9.40 4.55 19.84
CA ASP A 413 -8.68 5.68 20.44
C ASP A 413 -9.49 6.97 20.40
N CYS A 414 -10.12 7.25 19.26
CA CYS A 414 -10.95 8.45 19.11
C CYS A 414 -12.19 8.40 19.99
N ARG A 415 -12.85 7.23 20.10
CA ARG A 415 -13.97 6.99 21.01
C ARG A 415 -13.55 7.29 22.46
N ASP A 416 -12.49 6.67 22.92
CA ASP A 416 -12.07 6.72 24.34
C ASP A 416 -11.53 8.10 24.75
N GLU A 417 -10.90 8.82 23.84
CA GLU A 417 -10.35 10.15 24.14
C GLU A 417 -11.40 11.27 24.05
N ASN A 418 -12.37 11.18 23.13
CA ASN A 418 -13.22 12.31 22.77
C ASN A 418 -14.71 12.11 23.08
N PHE A 419 -15.14 10.91 23.46
CA PHE A 419 -16.54 10.58 23.70
C PHE A 419 -16.74 9.90 25.06
N ALA A 420 -17.92 10.10 25.65
CA ALA A 420 -18.34 9.48 26.88
C ALA A 420 -19.71 8.80 26.70
N TYR A 421 -19.91 7.72 27.45
CA TYR A 421 -21.11 6.89 27.37
C TYR A 421 -22.24 7.49 28.21
N CYS A 422 -23.40 7.72 27.60
CA CYS A 422 -24.59 8.14 28.32
C CYS A 422 -25.32 6.91 28.88
N GLU A 423 -25.49 6.86 30.21
CA GLU A 423 -26.14 5.73 30.88
C GLU A 423 -27.65 5.65 30.64
N CYS A 424 -28.28 6.76 30.27
CA CYS A 424 -29.72 6.82 30.02
C CYS A 424 -30.10 6.24 28.65
N CYS A 425 -29.46 6.71 27.56
CA CYS A 425 -29.79 6.26 26.20
C CYS A 425 -28.91 5.09 25.70
N GLY A 426 -27.80 4.82 26.37
CA GLY A 426 -26.86 3.76 25.98
C GLY A 426 -26.01 4.09 24.75
N GLU A 427 -25.82 5.38 24.45
CA GLU A 427 -25.08 5.87 23.29
C GLU A 427 -23.84 6.69 23.73
N TYR A 428 -22.81 6.72 22.89
CA TYR A 428 -21.64 7.57 23.08
C TYR A 428 -21.85 8.96 22.46
N TRP A 429 -21.52 10.00 23.23
CA TRP A 429 -21.62 11.40 22.83
C TRP A 429 -20.29 12.13 23.04
N PRO A 430 -20.03 13.23 22.32
CA PRO A 430 -18.82 14.03 22.54
C PRO A 430 -18.73 14.46 24.01
N ASN A 431 -17.52 14.49 24.56
CA ASN A 431 -17.30 14.82 25.98
C ASN A 431 -17.90 16.18 26.39
N ASP A 432 -18.03 17.13 25.46
CA ASP A 432 -18.63 18.43 25.72
C ASP A 432 -20.17 18.48 25.63
N CYS A 433 -20.80 17.35 25.30
CA CYS A 433 -22.25 17.14 25.27
C CYS A 433 -22.73 16.19 26.39
N ILE A 434 -21.84 15.84 27.33
CA ILE A 434 -22.11 14.94 28.46
C ILE A 434 -21.94 15.72 29.77
N THR A 435 -22.90 15.56 30.69
CA THR A 435 -22.86 16.11 32.05
C THR A 435 -22.89 14.96 33.06
N GLU A 436 -22.03 15.03 34.08
CA GLU A 436 -22.08 14.11 35.23
C GLU A 436 -23.07 14.63 36.28
N ILE A 437 -24.06 13.82 36.64
CA ILE A 437 -25.12 14.13 37.60
C ILE A 437 -25.34 12.87 38.46
N ASP A 438 -25.31 13.00 39.79
CA ASP A 438 -25.47 11.88 40.74
C ASP A 438 -24.56 10.66 40.40
N ASP A 439 -23.28 10.92 40.11
CA ASP A 439 -22.27 9.92 39.69
C ASP A 439 -22.60 9.16 38.39
N ARG A 440 -23.48 9.71 37.54
CA ARG A 440 -23.86 9.14 36.24
C ARG A 440 -23.74 10.15 35.11
N TYR A 441 -23.49 9.66 33.90
CA TYR A 441 -23.29 10.50 32.72
C TYR A 441 -24.54 10.60 31.85
N TYR A 442 -24.98 11.82 31.59
CA TYR A 442 -26.16 12.15 30.78
C TYR A 442 -25.77 13.00 29.59
N CYS A 443 -26.25 12.65 28.39
CA CYS A 443 -26.19 13.57 27.26
C CYS A 443 -27.18 14.71 27.44
N ASP A 444 -26.95 15.84 26.76
CA ASP A 444 -27.80 17.03 26.90
C ASP A 444 -29.30 16.74 26.77
N SER A 445 -29.70 15.90 25.81
CA SER A 445 -31.12 15.54 25.63
C SER A 445 -31.67 14.72 26.80
N CYS A 446 -30.90 13.77 27.33
CA CYS A 446 -31.33 12.95 28.46
C CYS A 446 -31.32 13.76 29.77
N ARG A 447 -30.36 14.67 29.94
CA ARG A 447 -30.36 15.62 31.06
C ARG A 447 -31.63 16.45 31.02
N ASP A 448 -31.94 17.06 29.89
CA ASP A 448 -33.08 17.98 29.78
C ASP A 448 -34.44 17.26 29.92
N GLU A 449 -34.50 15.95 29.64
CA GLU A 449 -35.73 15.15 29.75
C GLU A 449 -35.91 14.49 31.12
N TYR A 450 -34.84 13.99 31.73
CA TYR A 450 -34.91 13.14 32.94
C TYR A 450 -34.28 13.76 34.18
N CYS A 451 -33.55 14.86 34.06
CA CYS A 451 -32.96 15.55 35.20
C CYS A 451 -33.65 16.90 35.44
N SER A 452 -33.80 17.26 36.71
CA SER A 452 -34.40 18.53 37.13
C SER A 452 -33.48 19.21 38.15
N GLU A 453 -33.51 20.53 38.17
CA GLU A 453 -32.75 21.34 39.13
C GLU A 453 -33.48 21.37 40.47
N CYS A 454 -32.75 21.12 41.56
CA CYS A 454 -33.27 21.24 42.92
C CYS A 454 -33.48 22.71 43.29
N TYR A 455 -34.69 23.03 43.75
CA TYR A 455 -35.04 24.40 44.14
C TYR A 455 -34.17 24.96 45.27
N GLU A 456 -33.68 24.10 46.19
CA GLU A 456 -32.93 24.54 47.37
C GLU A 456 -31.41 24.61 47.16
N CYS A 457 -30.82 23.71 46.38
CA CYS A 457 -29.36 23.65 46.20
C CYS A 457 -28.88 24.03 44.79
N GLU A 458 -29.78 24.26 43.83
CA GLU A 458 -29.47 24.60 42.43
C GLU A 458 -28.67 23.52 41.68
N ASP A 459 -28.47 22.35 42.31
CA ASP A 459 -27.84 21.18 41.65
C ASP A 459 -28.90 20.38 40.89
N TYR A 460 -28.48 19.79 39.77
CA TYR A 460 -29.32 18.87 39.02
C TYR A 460 -29.34 17.49 39.67
N HIS A 461 -30.50 16.84 39.63
CA HIS A 461 -30.68 15.45 40.04
C HIS A 461 -31.58 14.73 39.06
N HIS A 462 -31.55 13.40 39.07
CA HIS A 462 -32.55 12.62 38.34
C HIS A 462 -33.96 12.88 38.91
N THR A 463 -34.92 13.20 38.04
CA THR A 463 -36.26 13.67 38.45
C THR A 463 -37.00 12.63 39.31
N ASP A 464 -36.84 11.34 39.03
CA ASP A 464 -37.45 10.27 39.86
C ASP A 464 -36.89 10.20 41.30
N ASN A 465 -35.72 10.80 41.55
CA ASN A 465 -35.13 10.88 42.89
C ASN A 465 -35.50 12.19 43.60
N MET A 466 -36.31 13.05 42.97
CA MET A 466 -36.76 14.30 43.54
C MET A 466 -38.15 14.15 44.15
N THR A 467 -38.44 14.99 45.14
CA THR A 467 -39.74 15.04 45.80
C THR A 467 -40.38 16.39 45.53
N GLU A 468 -41.67 16.37 45.20
CA GLU A 468 -42.48 17.58 45.09
C GLU A 468 -42.83 18.09 46.49
N VAL A 469 -42.59 19.37 46.73
CA VAL A 469 -42.77 20.04 48.02
C VAL A 469 -43.40 21.41 47.81
N VAL A 470 -44.08 21.92 48.83
CA VAL A 470 -44.68 23.25 48.83
C VAL A 470 -43.70 24.25 49.44
N ASN A 471 -43.30 25.26 48.67
CA ASN A 471 -42.39 26.30 49.14
C ASN A 471 -43.11 27.38 50.00
N ALA A 472 -42.35 28.34 50.54
CA ALA A 472 -42.87 29.41 51.42
C ALA A 472 -43.89 30.36 50.75
N ARG A 473 -44.09 30.26 49.42
CA ARG A 473 -45.09 31.03 48.68
C ARG A 473 -46.35 30.21 48.38
N GLY A 474 -46.35 28.93 48.72
CA GLY A 474 -47.42 28.00 48.38
C GLY A 474 -47.29 27.40 46.97
N ASP A 475 -46.14 27.52 46.30
CA ASP A 475 -45.93 26.92 44.98
C ASP A 475 -45.31 25.51 45.12
N GLU A 476 -45.78 24.56 44.31
CA GLU A 476 -45.18 23.22 44.16
C GLU A 476 -43.83 23.32 43.44
N VAL A 477 -42.77 22.81 44.07
CA VAL A 477 -41.39 22.78 43.52
C VAL A 477 -40.75 21.42 43.76
N LEU A 478 -39.69 21.09 43.00
CA LEU A 478 -38.93 19.85 43.19
C LEU A 478 -37.67 20.10 44.03
N VAL A 479 -37.43 19.22 45.01
CA VAL A 479 -36.20 19.21 45.80
C VAL A 479 -35.59 17.81 45.85
N CYS A 480 -34.27 17.73 45.98
CA CYS A 480 -33.57 16.46 46.17
C CYS A 480 -33.84 15.86 47.55
N GLU A 481 -33.56 14.56 47.70
CA GLU A 481 -33.80 13.81 48.94
C GLU A 481 -33.15 14.46 50.18
N ASP A 482 -31.88 14.87 50.05
CA ASP A 482 -31.14 15.50 51.14
C ASP A 482 -31.77 16.84 51.57
N CYS A 483 -32.26 17.63 50.61
CA CYS A 483 -32.93 18.90 50.91
C CYS A 483 -34.33 18.68 51.50
N ARG A 484 -35.08 17.69 50.99
CA ARG A 484 -36.37 17.27 51.56
C ARG A 484 -36.21 16.94 53.04
N ASP A 485 -35.33 16.00 53.38
CA ASP A 485 -35.18 15.49 54.75
C ASP A 485 -34.71 16.58 55.72
N ARG A 486 -33.94 17.54 55.20
CA ARG A 486 -33.38 18.64 55.97
C ARG A 486 -34.40 19.74 56.25
N TYR A 487 -35.17 20.16 55.25
CA TYR A 487 -35.97 21.39 55.32
C TYR A 487 -37.49 21.18 55.34
N TYR A 488 -37.97 19.99 54.97
CA TYR A 488 -39.39 19.71 54.78
C TYR A 488 -39.90 18.57 55.69
N GLU A 489 -41.20 18.54 55.90
CA GLU A 489 -41.91 17.52 56.68
C GLU A 489 -43.25 17.19 56.02
N GLN A 490 -43.66 15.91 56.05
CA GLN A 490 -44.91 15.47 55.44
C GLN A 490 -46.12 15.84 56.32
N CYS A 491 -47.14 16.44 55.72
CA CYS A 491 -48.40 16.75 56.39
C CYS A 491 -49.30 15.52 56.49
N GLU A 492 -49.80 15.22 57.68
CA GLU A 492 -50.73 14.09 57.91
C GLU A 492 -52.08 14.28 57.22
N GLY A 493 -52.53 15.53 57.06
CA GLY A 493 -53.85 15.84 56.49
C GLY A 493 -53.90 15.70 54.96
N CYS A 494 -52.99 16.34 54.25
CA CYS A 494 -52.97 16.34 52.78
C CYS A 494 -51.97 15.34 52.18
N GLY A 495 -50.98 14.87 52.95
CA GLY A 495 -49.91 13.98 52.47
C GLY A 495 -48.78 14.70 51.72
N GLU A 496 -48.86 16.02 51.55
CA GLU A 496 -47.84 16.84 50.87
C GLU A 496 -46.72 17.25 51.84
N TYR A 497 -45.55 17.58 51.29
CA TYR A 497 -44.39 18.04 52.06
C TYR A 497 -44.37 19.57 52.13
N HIS A 498 -44.29 20.12 53.34
CA HIS A 498 -44.20 21.56 53.58
C HIS A 498 -42.93 21.91 54.38
N ILE A 499 -42.55 23.18 54.38
CA ILE A 499 -41.40 23.67 55.14
C ILE A 499 -41.60 23.33 56.62
N ARG A 500 -40.65 22.58 57.20
CA ARG A 500 -40.74 22.03 58.56
C ARG A 500 -40.97 23.12 59.62
N GLU A 501 -40.41 24.32 59.41
CA GLU A 501 -40.56 25.45 60.34
C GLU A 501 -41.98 26.06 60.35
N GLU A 502 -42.79 25.81 59.33
CA GLU A 502 -44.16 26.32 59.19
C GLU A 502 -45.22 25.28 59.58
N MET A 503 -44.78 24.06 59.94
CA MET A 503 -45.65 22.95 60.28
C MET A 503 -46.07 22.97 61.75
N THR A 504 -47.33 22.61 62.01
CA THR A 504 -47.89 22.54 63.37
C THR A 504 -47.90 21.10 63.87
N PHE A 505 -47.41 20.89 65.08
CA PHE A 505 -47.40 19.59 65.74
C PHE A 505 -48.79 19.25 66.31
N VAL A 506 -49.27 18.04 66.06
CA VAL A 506 -50.56 17.54 66.55
C VAL A 506 -50.42 16.17 67.21
N THR A 507 -51.24 15.90 68.22
CA THR A 507 -51.39 14.56 68.80
C THR A 507 -52.65 13.89 68.24
N LEU A 508 -52.48 12.74 67.60
CA LEU A 508 -53.53 11.94 66.96
C LEU A 508 -54.35 11.16 67.99
N ARG A 509 -55.51 10.63 67.56
CA ARG A 509 -56.46 9.91 68.44
C ARG A 509 -55.87 8.70 69.17
N ASP A 510 -54.88 8.04 68.59
CA ASP A 510 -54.19 6.88 69.16
C ASP A 510 -53.03 7.26 70.10
N GLY A 511 -52.72 8.56 70.21
CA GLY A 511 -51.63 9.09 71.00
C GLY A 511 -50.31 9.22 70.23
N ASP A 512 -50.27 8.87 68.94
CA ASP A 512 -49.11 9.16 68.09
C ASP A 512 -49.07 10.66 67.73
N HIS A 513 -47.91 11.10 67.25
CA HIS A 513 -47.66 12.49 66.92
C HIS A 513 -47.42 12.68 65.44
N ALA A 514 -47.96 13.76 64.88
CA ALA A 514 -47.79 14.10 63.48
C ALA A 514 -47.63 15.62 63.29
N TYR A 515 -47.33 16.02 62.05
CA TYR A 515 -47.28 17.42 61.65
C TYR A 515 -48.38 17.71 60.63
N VAL A 516 -48.99 18.89 60.73
CA VAL A 516 -50.03 19.35 59.80
C VAL A 516 -49.70 20.75 59.30
N CYS A 517 -50.00 21.01 58.03
CA CYS A 517 -49.86 22.33 57.43
C CYS A 517 -50.95 23.29 57.92
N GLU A 518 -50.78 24.58 57.63
CA GLU A 518 -51.72 25.64 58.03
C GLU A 518 -53.14 25.36 57.53
N ASP A 519 -53.30 24.91 56.28
CA ASP A 519 -54.61 24.62 55.69
C ASP A 519 -55.31 23.39 56.28
N CYS A 520 -54.54 22.40 56.74
CA CYS A 520 -55.11 21.20 57.38
C CYS A 520 -55.38 21.40 58.88
N MET A 521 -54.88 22.48 59.48
CA MET A 521 -55.02 22.78 60.90
C MET A 521 -56.48 22.85 61.34
N ASP A 522 -57.37 23.36 60.49
CA ASP A 522 -58.81 23.51 60.78
C ASP A 522 -59.54 22.18 61.04
N SER A 523 -58.93 21.04 60.70
CA SER A 523 -59.48 19.71 60.99
C SER A 523 -59.16 19.22 62.41
N TYR A 524 -58.36 19.97 63.16
CA TYR A 524 -57.91 19.66 64.51
C TYR A 524 -58.38 20.76 65.48
N GLU A 525 -58.39 20.46 66.78
CA GLU A 525 -58.78 21.42 67.79
C GLU A 525 -57.72 21.56 68.88
N ILE A 526 -57.62 22.76 69.46
CA ILE A 526 -56.71 23.00 70.58
C ILE A 526 -57.39 22.53 71.86
N CYS A 527 -56.76 21.57 72.55
CA CYS A 527 -57.28 21.10 73.82
C CYS A 527 -57.25 22.23 74.86
N PRO A 528 -58.39 22.60 75.47
CA PRO A 528 -58.45 23.69 76.45
C PRO A 528 -57.75 23.38 77.79
N HIS A 529 -57.25 22.15 77.96
CA HIS A 529 -56.61 21.69 79.18
C HIS A 529 -55.08 21.58 79.08
N CYS A 530 -54.54 21.34 77.89
CA CYS A 530 -53.09 21.23 77.68
C CYS A 530 -52.53 22.15 76.60
N ASP A 531 -53.38 22.96 75.94
CA ASP A 531 -53.04 23.87 74.84
C ASP A 531 -52.36 23.18 73.63
N THR A 532 -52.38 21.85 73.57
CA THR A 532 -51.90 21.06 72.43
C THR A 532 -52.99 20.96 71.37
N MET A 533 -52.60 21.07 70.10
CA MET A 533 -53.48 20.77 68.97
C MET A 533 -53.66 19.24 68.87
N ILE A 534 -54.90 18.78 68.79
CA ILE A 534 -55.23 17.35 68.92
C ILE A 534 -56.31 16.91 67.93
N GLU A 535 -56.30 15.61 67.62
CA GLU A 535 -57.44 14.91 67.04
C GLU A 535 -58.24 14.24 68.17
N ARG A 536 -59.43 14.76 68.48
CA ARG A 536 -60.25 14.28 69.60
C ARG A 536 -60.69 12.82 69.44
N CYS A 537 -60.60 12.04 70.52
CA CYS A 537 -61.04 10.65 70.58
C CYS A 537 -62.55 10.51 70.38
N GLU A 538 -63.02 9.35 69.92
CA GLU A 538 -64.46 9.08 69.73
C GLU A 538 -65.28 9.18 71.04
N ASP A 539 -64.64 8.94 72.19
CA ASP A 539 -65.26 9.09 73.52
C ASP A 539 -65.23 10.54 74.06
N GLY A 540 -64.75 11.48 73.23
CA GLY A 540 -64.69 12.89 73.51
C GLY A 540 -63.49 13.33 74.36
N THR A 541 -62.53 12.44 74.63
CA THR A 541 -61.33 12.75 75.41
C THR A 541 -60.17 13.28 74.57
N CYS A 542 -59.26 14.03 75.22
CA CYS A 542 -57.99 14.47 74.66
C CYS A 542 -56.98 13.30 74.69
N PRO A 543 -56.37 12.93 73.55
CA PRO A 543 -55.38 11.85 73.50
C PRO A 543 -54.07 12.18 74.24
N GLU A 544 -53.71 13.46 74.36
CA GLU A 544 -52.47 13.90 75.03
C GLU A 544 -52.58 13.90 76.56
N CYS A 545 -53.65 14.48 77.12
CA CYS A 545 -53.80 14.68 78.57
C CYS A 545 -54.92 13.87 79.24
N GLY A 546 -55.76 13.17 78.45
CA GLY A 546 -56.84 12.32 78.94
C GLY A 546 -58.07 13.08 79.48
N ALA A 547 -58.13 14.40 79.35
CA ALA A 547 -59.27 15.20 79.79
C ALA A 547 -60.47 15.05 78.84
N VAL A 548 -61.69 14.98 79.37
CA VAL A 548 -62.92 15.06 78.57
C VAL A 548 -63.06 16.49 78.04
N ILE A 549 -63.17 16.64 76.73
CA ILE A 549 -63.35 17.94 76.08
C ILE A 549 -64.85 18.20 76.05
N ASP A 550 -65.37 18.92 77.04
CA ASP A 550 -66.77 19.33 77.05
C ASP A 550 -66.96 20.50 76.04
N GLU A 551 -67.88 20.36 75.08
CA GLU A 551 -68.27 21.48 74.21
C GLU A 551 -68.75 22.65 75.07
N LYS A 552 -68.02 23.77 75.07
CA LYS A 552 -68.47 24.97 75.74
C LYS A 552 -69.66 25.57 74.98
N GLU A 553 -70.74 25.70 75.74
CA GLU A 553 -71.97 26.47 75.54
C GLU A 553 -71.83 27.66 74.55
N GLU A 554 -72.76 27.71 73.58
CA GLU A 554 -73.06 28.92 72.82
C GLU A 554 -73.40 30.08 73.79
N ASP A 555 -72.56 31.11 73.83
CA ASP A 555 -72.90 32.42 74.37
C ASP A 555 -74.01 33.05 73.50
N GLU A 556 -75.27 32.87 73.89
CA GLU A 556 -76.36 33.76 73.47
C GLU A 556 -76.25 35.11 74.21
N ALA A 557 -76.20 36.16 73.41
CA ALA A 557 -76.18 37.56 73.83
C ALA A 557 -77.39 37.98 74.69
N VAL A 558 -77.12 38.71 75.79
CA VAL A 558 -77.83 39.94 76.20
C VAL A 558 -76.83 40.96 76.74
#